data_AF-A0A401QAH0-F1
#
_entry.id   AF-A0A401QAH0-F1
#
_cell.length_a   1.000
_cell.length_b   1.000
_cell.length_c   1.000
_cell.angle_alpha   90.00
_cell.angle_beta   90.00
_cell.angle_gamma   90.00
#
_symmetry.space_group_name_H-M   'P 1'
#
loop_
_entity.id
_entity.type
_entity.pdbx_description
1 polymer ?
#
loop_
_entity_poly.entity_id
_entity_poly.type
_entity_poly.pdbx_seq_one_letter_code
_entity_poly.pdbx_strand_id
1 'polypeptide(L)'
;MAAALSARWIVLAWVTLSITTVESVDKSNFKTCEQSAFCKRQRNVKPENSPYRALLNSLEVTEKVVRLQLVNEVNKVPLLLEVFGLQGNVTRIKINEFNPLRPRYEVRDVLIQDPPTVPLTVVGKDEGSVELGFGNQLYKLIVTAKPFRMDIMTGNELLLSINSRGLMVFEHLRKRKDSYTEKISSTVGSMWSKIKNMFI
;
A
#
# COMPACT_ATOMS: atom_id res chain seq x y z
N MET A 1 34.07 -32.00 44.98
CA MET A 1 32.82 -32.24 45.72
C MET A 1 31.66 -31.75 44.85
N ALA A 2 30.98 -32.67 44.17
CA ALA A 2 29.77 -32.33 43.41
C ALA A 2 28.58 -32.44 44.36
N ALA A 3 27.89 -31.33 44.61
CA ALA A 3 26.66 -31.34 45.40
C ALA A 3 25.59 -32.15 44.65
N ALA A 4 25.11 -33.22 45.25
CA ALA A 4 23.99 -34.00 44.72
C ALA A 4 22.75 -33.10 44.71
N LEU A 5 22.22 -32.75 43.53
CA LEU A 5 20.94 -32.07 43.43
C LEU A 5 19.87 -32.95 44.07
N SER A 6 19.16 -32.41 45.06
CA SER A 6 18.08 -33.17 45.69
C SER A 6 16.98 -33.48 44.67
N ALA A 7 16.36 -34.65 44.78
CA ALA A 7 15.31 -35.11 43.87
C ALA A 7 14.17 -34.07 43.69
N ARG A 8 13.94 -33.23 44.71
CA ARG A 8 12.98 -32.12 44.67
C ARG A 8 13.32 -31.06 43.61
N TRP A 9 14.60 -30.68 43.48
CA TRP A 9 15.04 -29.71 42.48
C TRP A 9 14.98 -30.27 41.07
N ILE A 10 15.24 -31.58 40.91
CA ILE A 10 15.09 -32.28 39.63
C ILE A 10 13.61 -32.29 39.23
N VAL A 11 12.70 -32.69 40.13
CA VAL A 11 11.26 -32.70 39.85
C VAL A 11 10.74 -31.29 39.51
N LEU A 12 11.16 -30.25 40.26
CA LEU A 12 10.81 -28.87 39.95
C LEU A 12 11.29 -28.42 38.57
N ALA A 13 12.52 -28.79 38.18
CA ALA A 13 13.05 -28.47 36.85
C ALA A 13 12.29 -29.20 35.72
N TRP A 14 11.84 -30.43 35.95
CA TRP A 14 11.03 -31.19 34.99
C TRP A 14 9.61 -30.63 34.85
N VAL A 15 9.00 -30.20 35.95
CA VAL A 15 7.67 -29.56 35.94
C VAL A 15 7.73 -28.21 35.23
N THR A 16 8.75 -27.37 35.51
CA THR A 16 8.90 -26.09 34.80
C THR A 16 9.18 -26.28 33.31
N LEU A 17 9.98 -27.27 32.92
CA LEU A 17 10.23 -27.62 31.50
C LEU A 17 8.98 -28.14 30.78
N SER A 18 8.05 -28.79 31.50
CA SER A 18 6.81 -29.31 30.92
C SER A 18 5.74 -28.23 30.73
N ILE A 19 5.79 -27.15 31.53
CA ILE A 19 4.85 -26.02 31.43
C ILE A 19 5.23 -25.08 30.27
N THR A 20 6.47 -25.11 29.77
CA THR A 20 6.94 -24.20 28.71
C THR A 20 6.56 -24.62 27.29
N THR A 21 5.91 -25.77 27.09
CA THR A 21 5.57 -26.29 25.74
C THR A 21 4.07 -26.45 25.51
N VAL A 22 3.23 -25.61 26.11
CA VAL A 22 1.80 -25.56 25.76
C VAL A 22 1.63 -24.77 24.47
N GLU A 23 1.53 -25.45 23.34
CA GLU A 23 1.10 -24.82 22.08
C GLU A 23 -0.43 -24.74 22.03
N SER A 24 -1.00 -23.54 22.13
CA SER A 24 -2.46 -23.34 22.11
C SER A 24 -3.12 -23.64 20.76
N VAL A 25 -2.35 -23.63 19.67
CA VAL A 25 -2.82 -23.88 18.29
C VAL A 25 -1.71 -24.46 17.43
N ASP A 26 -2.09 -25.26 16.43
CA ASP A 26 -1.18 -25.68 15.37
C ASP A 26 -0.97 -24.54 14.36
N LYS A 27 0.21 -23.91 14.42
CA LYS A 27 0.60 -22.78 13.57
C LYS A 27 0.72 -23.14 12.09
N SER A 28 0.87 -24.42 11.73
CA SER A 28 1.04 -24.85 10.34
C SER A 28 -0.22 -24.61 9.49
N ASN A 29 -1.40 -24.51 10.13
CA ASN A 29 -2.67 -24.20 9.49
C ASN A 29 -2.83 -22.72 9.11
N PHE A 30 -1.94 -21.85 9.61
CA PHE A 30 -2.02 -20.40 9.39
C PHE A 30 -0.85 -19.92 8.53
N LYS A 31 -1.16 -19.21 7.44
CA LYS A 31 -0.13 -18.65 6.57
C LYS A 31 0.69 -17.60 7.32
N THR A 32 1.99 -17.82 7.38
CA THR A 32 2.96 -16.77 7.71
C THR A 32 3.03 -15.74 6.58
N CYS A 33 3.61 -14.56 6.86
CA CYS A 33 3.78 -13.54 5.81
C CYS A 33 4.61 -14.05 4.62
N GLU A 34 5.61 -14.91 4.87
CA GLU A 34 6.44 -15.53 3.82
C GLU A 34 5.64 -16.49 2.92
N GLN A 35 4.62 -17.15 3.46
CA GLN A 35 3.72 -18.03 2.71
C GLN A 35 2.61 -17.26 1.97
N SER A 36 2.40 -15.98 2.32
CA SER A 36 1.45 -15.10 1.62
C SER A 36 2.19 -14.24 0.60
N ALA A 37 2.01 -14.55 -0.69
CA ALA A 37 2.78 -13.94 -1.76
C ALA A 37 2.72 -12.39 -1.78
N PHE A 38 1.55 -11.79 -1.51
CA PHE A 38 1.44 -10.33 -1.46
C PHE A 38 2.15 -9.75 -0.24
N CYS A 39 2.04 -10.40 0.93
CA CYS A 39 2.69 -9.96 2.17
C CYS A 39 4.21 -9.99 2.01
N LYS A 40 4.75 -11.09 1.47
CA LYS A 40 6.16 -11.24 1.15
C LYS A 40 6.66 -10.14 0.20
N ARG A 41 5.95 -9.89 -0.91
CA ARG A 41 6.33 -8.82 -1.87
C ARG A 41 6.33 -7.43 -1.22
N GLN A 42 5.31 -7.13 -0.42
CA GLN A 42 5.17 -5.84 0.27
C GLN A 42 6.24 -5.65 1.36
N ARG A 43 6.54 -6.69 2.16
CA ARG A 43 7.59 -6.64 3.20
C ARG A 43 9.00 -6.52 2.63
N ASN A 44 9.25 -7.04 1.44
CA ASN A 44 10.56 -6.99 0.80
C ASN A 44 10.88 -5.62 0.17
N VAL A 45 9.94 -4.67 0.18
CA VAL A 45 10.22 -3.30 -0.27
C VAL A 45 11.17 -2.63 0.71
N LYS A 46 12.29 -2.15 0.18
CA LYS A 46 13.30 -1.44 0.96
C LYS A 46 12.88 0.03 1.17
N PRO A 47 13.16 0.61 2.35
CA PRO A 47 12.97 2.03 2.58
C PRO A 47 13.73 2.93 1.58
N GLU A 48 13.35 4.20 1.55
CA GLU A 48 14.04 5.33 0.88
C GLU A 48 14.05 5.34 -0.67
N ASN A 49 13.26 4.49 -1.33
CA ASN A 49 13.18 4.44 -2.80
C ASN A 49 11.74 4.42 -3.32
N SER A 50 10.91 5.36 -2.87
CA SER A 50 9.54 5.50 -3.39
C SER A 50 9.58 5.90 -4.86
N PRO A 51 9.03 5.09 -5.79
CA PRO A 51 8.97 5.45 -7.20
C PRO A 51 7.82 6.41 -7.51
N TYR A 52 7.00 6.79 -6.53
CA TYR A 52 5.81 7.61 -6.74
C TYR A 52 6.16 9.08 -6.77
N ARG A 53 5.62 9.79 -7.76
CA ARG A 53 5.66 11.25 -7.88
C ARG A 53 4.24 11.80 -7.95
N ALA A 54 3.96 12.88 -7.24
CA ALA A 54 2.74 13.65 -7.38
C ALA A 54 2.85 14.66 -8.53
N LEU A 55 1.81 14.75 -9.36
CA LEU A 55 1.75 15.66 -10.51
C LEU A 55 1.01 16.94 -10.10
N LEU A 56 1.71 17.91 -9.52
CA LEU A 56 1.13 19.14 -8.94
C LEU A 56 0.34 20.03 -9.94
N ASN A 57 0.54 19.84 -11.23
CA ASN A 57 -0.23 20.48 -12.31
C ASN A 57 -1.63 19.87 -12.50
N SER A 58 -1.86 18.64 -12.03
CA SER A 58 -3.16 17.96 -12.06
C SER A 58 -4.02 18.23 -10.81
N LEU A 59 -3.62 19.19 -9.98
CA LEU A 59 -4.32 19.52 -8.74
C LEU A 59 -5.71 20.08 -9.04
N GLU A 60 -6.74 19.41 -8.55
CA GLU A 60 -8.12 19.88 -8.59
C GLU A 60 -8.64 20.02 -7.15
N VAL A 61 -9.21 21.17 -6.82
CA VAL A 61 -9.77 21.44 -5.50
C VAL A 61 -11.25 21.75 -5.67
N THR A 62 -12.08 21.00 -4.95
CA THR A 62 -13.52 21.21 -4.86
C THR A 62 -13.90 21.47 -3.41
N GLU A 63 -15.15 21.84 -3.15
CA GLU A 63 -15.65 22.07 -1.79
C GLU A 63 -15.50 20.84 -0.86
N LYS A 64 -15.48 19.63 -1.43
CA LYS A 64 -15.50 18.36 -0.66
C LYS A 64 -14.18 17.59 -0.69
N VAL A 65 -13.42 17.74 -1.76
CA VAL A 65 -12.28 16.85 -2.06
C VAL A 65 -11.21 17.57 -2.87
N VAL A 66 -9.96 17.25 -2.54
CA VAL A 66 -8.77 17.57 -3.33
C VAL A 66 -8.36 16.33 -4.11
N ARG A 67 -8.15 16.48 -5.42
CA ARG A 67 -7.68 15.42 -6.30
C ARG A 67 -6.33 15.77 -6.88
N LEU A 68 -5.49 14.75 -7.02
CA LEU A 68 -4.14 14.88 -7.57
C LEU A 68 -3.75 13.56 -8.22
N GLN A 69 -3.16 13.59 -9.41
CA GLN A 69 -2.60 12.38 -10.00
C GLN A 69 -1.24 12.05 -9.39
N LEU A 70 -1.03 10.75 -9.13
CA LEU A 70 0.29 10.20 -8.80
C LEU A 70 0.75 9.32 -9.96
N VAL A 71 2.04 9.31 -10.25
CA VAL A 71 2.64 8.40 -11.23
C VAL A 71 3.75 7.60 -10.57
N ASN A 72 3.79 6.31 -10.84
CA ASN A 72 4.95 5.50 -10.52
C ASN A 72 5.98 5.67 -11.65
N GLU A 73 7.14 6.27 -11.35
CA GLU A 73 8.15 6.63 -12.35
C GLU A 73 8.83 5.40 -13.00
N VAL A 74 8.68 4.19 -12.43
CA VAL A 74 9.25 2.96 -12.99
C VAL A 74 8.29 2.33 -14.01
N ASN A 75 7.05 2.06 -13.61
CA ASN A 75 6.07 1.37 -14.46
C ASN A 75 5.10 2.31 -15.21
N LYS A 76 5.19 3.61 -14.95
CA LYS A 76 4.40 4.69 -15.58
C LYS A 76 2.89 4.59 -15.35
N VAL A 77 2.44 3.80 -14.38
CA VAL A 77 1.01 3.66 -14.07
C VAL A 77 0.50 4.93 -13.36
N PRO A 78 -0.56 5.57 -13.88
CA PRO A 78 -1.21 6.69 -13.22
C PRO A 78 -2.20 6.22 -12.14
N LEU A 79 -2.14 6.87 -10.99
CA LEU A 79 -3.05 6.70 -9.86
C LEU A 79 -3.76 8.03 -9.59
N LEU A 80 -4.90 7.95 -8.92
CA LEU A 80 -5.63 9.10 -8.41
C LEU A 80 -5.52 9.11 -6.89
N LEU A 81 -4.98 10.20 -6.35
CA LEU A 81 -5.06 10.56 -4.94
C LEU A 81 -6.30 11.44 -4.74
N GLU A 82 -7.16 11.05 -3.80
CA GLU A 82 -8.25 11.88 -3.29
C GLU A 82 -8.03 12.14 -1.80
N VAL A 83 -8.10 13.40 -1.39
CA VAL A 83 -7.98 13.81 0.01
C VAL A 83 -9.24 14.56 0.41
N PHE A 84 -9.83 14.13 1.52
CA PHE A 84 -11.00 14.74 2.12
C PHE A 84 -10.64 15.24 3.52
N GLY A 85 -10.91 16.52 3.79
CA GLY A 85 -11.06 17.00 5.15
C GLY A 85 -12.46 16.59 5.63
N LEU A 86 -12.57 16.02 6.83
CA LEU A 86 -13.84 15.63 7.44
C LEU A 86 -14.05 16.36 8.76
N GLN A 87 -15.31 16.50 9.17
CA GLN A 87 -15.65 17.00 10.51
C GLN A 87 -15.02 16.12 11.61
N GLY A 88 -14.71 16.73 12.75
CA GLY A 88 -14.06 16.03 13.88
C GLY A 88 -12.55 15.87 13.74
N ASN A 89 -11.88 16.76 12.97
CA ASN A 89 -10.43 16.75 12.75
C ASN A 89 -9.90 15.45 12.13
N VAL A 90 -10.67 14.89 11.19
CA VAL A 90 -10.31 13.65 10.48
C VAL A 90 -9.92 13.97 9.05
N THR A 91 -8.83 13.36 8.58
CA THR A 91 -8.41 13.42 7.18
C THR A 91 -8.55 12.04 6.55
N ARG A 92 -9.34 11.94 5.48
CA ARG A 92 -9.48 10.69 4.71
C ARG A 92 -8.66 10.77 3.44
N ILE A 93 -7.83 9.77 3.20
CA ILE A 93 -7.00 9.64 2.01
C ILE A 93 -7.45 8.39 1.26
N LYS A 94 -7.73 8.53 -0.04
CA LYS A 94 -7.99 7.41 -0.95
C LYS A 94 -6.96 7.46 -2.08
N ILE A 95 -6.42 6.30 -2.45
CA ILE A 95 -5.60 6.14 -3.65
C ILE A 95 -6.19 5.01 -4.48
N ASN A 96 -6.46 5.26 -5.76
CA ASN A 96 -6.97 4.26 -6.69
C ASN A 96 -6.22 4.35 -8.03
N GLU A 97 -6.39 3.39 -8.92
CA GLU A 97 -5.91 3.54 -10.31
C GLU A 97 -6.73 4.64 -10.99
N PHE A 98 -6.07 5.50 -11.75
CA PHE A 98 -6.78 6.55 -12.49
C PHE A 98 -7.65 5.94 -13.60
N ASN A 99 -7.11 4.92 -14.31
CA ASN A 99 -7.81 4.18 -15.36
C ASN A 99 -7.67 2.65 -15.12
N PRO A 100 -8.45 2.06 -14.20
CA PRO A 100 -8.31 0.64 -13.88
C PRO A 100 -8.88 -0.27 -14.98
N LEU A 101 -8.31 -1.47 -15.14
CA LEU A 101 -8.88 -2.53 -16.01
C LEU A 101 -10.29 -2.97 -15.57
N ARG A 102 -10.55 -2.89 -14.26
CA ARG A 102 -11.86 -3.10 -13.63
C ARG A 102 -11.89 -2.36 -12.29
N PRO A 103 -13.04 -1.89 -11.81
CA PRO A 103 -13.11 -1.18 -10.53
C PRO A 103 -12.47 -1.98 -9.40
N ARG A 104 -11.69 -1.28 -8.56
CA ARG A 104 -11.18 -1.86 -7.32
C ARG A 104 -12.30 -1.91 -6.28
N TYR A 105 -12.25 -2.92 -5.43
CA TYR A 105 -13.22 -3.07 -4.36
C TYR A 105 -13.10 -1.90 -3.39
N GLU A 106 -14.22 -1.24 -3.11
CA GLU A 106 -14.37 -0.30 -2.00
C GLU A 106 -15.28 -0.94 -0.96
N VAL A 107 -14.83 -0.92 0.30
CA VAL A 107 -15.56 -1.53 1.42
C VAL A 107 -16.92 -0.87 1.57
N ARG A 108 -17.97 -1.69 1.60
CA ARG A 108 -19.36 -1.27 1.77
C ARG A 108 -19.84 -1.60 3.18
N ASP A 109 -20.93 -0.96 3.59
CA ASP A 109 -21.71 -1.30 4.79
C ASP A 109 -20.98 -1.16 6.15
N VAL A 110 -19.72 -0.74 6.17
CA VAL A 110 -18.96 -0.43 7.41
C VAL A 110 -19.20 0.99 7.88
N LEU A 111 -19.31 1.95 6.95
CA LEU A 111 -19.70 3.32 7.27
C LEU A 111 -21.22 3.39 7.33
N ILE A 112 -21.76 3.87 8.45
CA ILE A 112 -23.21 4.05 8.63
C ILE A 112 -23.75 5.12 7.67
N GLN A 113 -22.93 6.14 7.39
CA GLN A 113 -23.22 7.22 6.43
C GLN A 113 -21.91 7.82 5.91
N ASP A 114 -21.99 8.60 4.83
CA ASP A 114 -20.85 9.39 4.37
C ASP A 114 -20.48 10.49 5.39
N PRO A 115 -19.22 10.54 5.87
CA PRO A 115 -18.81 11.56 6.83
C PRO A 115 -18.91 12.98 6.23
N PRO A 116 -19.45 13.96 6.98
CA PRO A 116 -19.49 15.35 6.52
C PRO A 116 -18.09 15.90 6.25
N THR A 117 -17.92 16.53 5.09
CA THR A 117 -16.64 17.10 4.65
C THR A 117 -16.44 18.53 5.16
N VAL A 118 -15.19 18.91 5.37
CA VAL A 118 -14.75 20.30 5.54
C VAL A 118 -13.87 20.70 4.36
N PRO A 119 -13.95 21.96 3.90
CA PRO A 119 -13.20 22.40 2.74
C PRO A 119 -11.69 22.38 3.02
N LEU A 120 -10.93 22.08 1.97
CA LEU A 120 -9.47 22.22 1.90
C LEU A 120 -9.16 23.33 0.91
N THR A 121 -8.29 24.26 1.29
CA THR A 121 -7.91 25.40 0.44
C THR A 121 -6.41 25.42 0.22
N VAL A 122 -5.97 25.76 -0.98
CA VAL A 122 -4.54 25.95 -1.25
C VAL A 122 -4.06 27.19 -0.51
N VAL A 123 -3.10 27.03 0.39
CA VAL A 123 -2.47 28.13 1.17
C VAL A 123 -1.05 28.42 0.71
N GLY A 124 -0.42 27.48 0.01
CA GLY A 124 0.91 27.62 -0.57
C GLY A 124 1.10 26.62 -1.70
N LYS A 125 1.86 27.00 -2.73
CA LYS A 125 2.22 26.11 -3.84
C LYS A 125 3.51 26.58 -4.47
N ASP A 126 4.43 25.64 -4.67
CA ASP A 126 5.66 25.83 -5.43
C ASP A 126 5.85 24.67 -6.43
N GLU A 127 7.03 24.56 -7.02
CA GLU A 127 7.35 23.50 -7.99
C GLU A 127 7.44 22.10 -7.38
N GLY A 128 7.77 22.01 -6.08
CA GLY A 128 8.04 20.78 -5.35
C GLY A 128 6.95 20.38 -4.36
N SER A 129 6.03 21.28 -4.00
CA SER A 129 5.02 21.04 -2.97
C SER A 129 3.73 21.85 -3.14
N VAL A 130 2.66 21.37 -2.52
CA VAL A 130 1.44 22.14 -2.29
C VAL A 130 1.03 22.02 -0.83
N GLU A 131 0.67 23.16 -0.23
CA GLU A 131 0.12 23.25 1.12
C GLU A 131 -1.39 23.49 1.05
N LEU A 132 -2.13 22.68 1.80
CA LEU A 132 -3.58 22.73 1.92
C LEU A 132 -3.94 23.08 3.37
N GLY A 133 -4.66 24.16 3.56
CA GLY A 133 -5.27 24.52 4.84
C GLY A 133 -6.62 23.84 5.01
N PHE A 134 -6.91 23.38 6.22
CA PHE A 134 -8.24 22.90 6.60
C PHE A 134 -9.14 24.09 6.94
N GLY A 135 -10.46 23.96 6.81
CA GLY A 135 -11.41 25.06 7.04
C GLY A 135 -11.31 25.74 8.42
N ASN A 136 -10.77 25.07 9.44
CA ASN A 136 -10.52 25.64 10.78
C ASN A 136 -9.17 26.38 10.90
N GLN A 137 -8.35 26.37 9.84
CA GLN A 137 -7.01 26.95 9.73
C GLN A 137 -5.96 26.45 10.76
N LEU A 138 -6.36 25.54 11.66
CA LEU A 138 -5.48 24.98 12.68
C LEU A 138 -4.51 23.96 12.08
N TYR A 139 -5.00 23.16 11.14
CA TYR A 139 -4.23 22.11 10.49
C TYR A 139 -3.81 22.50 9.08
N LYS A 140 -2.67 21.96 8.68
CA LYS A 140 -2.18 22.01 7.30
C LYS A 140 -1.81 20.61 6.81
N LEU A 141 -2.03 20.37 5.53
CA LEU A 141 -1.54 19.20 4.82
C LEU A 141 -0.56 19.67 3.75
N ILE A 142 0.68 19.19 3.83
CA ILE A 142 1.72 19.45 2.84
C ILE A 142 1.83 18.20 1.96
N VAL A 143 1.72 18.37 0.65
CA VAL A 143 1.96 17.30 -0.33
C VAL A 143 3.27 17.59 -1.03
N THR A 144 4.31 16.80 -0.75
CA THR A 144 5.60 16.85 -1.46
C THR A 144 5.52 16.00 -2.72
N ALA A 145 5.96 16.57 -3.85
CA ALA A 145 5.81 15.94 -5.15
C ALA A 145 6.73 14.74 -5.37
N LYS A 146 8.03 14.86 -5.08
CA LYS A 146 9.03 13.84 -5.43
C LYS A 146 10.11 13.68 -4.33
N PRO A 147 10.25 12.49 -3.72
CA PRO A 147 9.29 11.40 -3.75
C PRO A 147 7.94 11.84 -3.15
N PHE A 148 6.84 11.24 -3.62
CA PHE A 148 5.51 11.53 -3.08
C PHE A 148 5.47 11.28 -1.57
N ARG A 149 5.09 12.30 -0.82
CA ARG A 149 4.94 12.29 0.63
C ARG A 149 3.84 13.26 1.03
N MET A 150 3.16 12.97 2.13
CA MET A 150 2.22 13.90 2.74
C MET A 150 2.53 14.09 4.22
N ASP A 151 2.46 15.32 4.70
CA ASP A 151 2.70 15.67 6.10
C ASP A 151 1.51 16.48 6.63
N ILE A 152 0.97 16.08 7.77
CA ILE A 152 -0.09 16.79 8.48
C ILE A 152 0.55 17.55 9.65
N MET A 153 0.33 18.86 9.67
CA MET A 153 0.91 19.80 10.64
C MET A 153 -0.18 20.49 11.45
N THR A 154 0.15 20.90 12.68
CA THR A 154 -0.62 21.87 13.48
C THR A 154 0.31 22.99 13.91
N GLY A 155 0.06 24.22 13.47
CA GLY A 155 1.07 25.29 13.59
C GLY A 155 2.41 24.87 12.98
N ASN A 156 3.45 24.78 13.81
CA ASN A 156 4.81 24.35 13.42
C ASN A 156 5.14 22.89 13.80
N GLU A 157 4.17 22.14 14.34
CA GLU A 157 4.39 20.75 14.80
C GLU A 157 3.90 19.75 13.76
N LEU A 158 4.73 18.74 13.48
CA LEU A 158 4.38 17.61 12.63
C LEU A 158 3.60 16.57 13.43
N LEU A 159 2.36 16.29 13.01
CA LEU A 159 1.51 15.28 13.62
C LEU A 159 1.70 13.91 12.99
N LEU A 160 1.72 13.86 11.65
CA LEU A 160 1.73 12.59 10.92
C LEU A 160 2.34 12.74 9.53
N SER A 161 3.16 11.77 9.15
CA SER A 161 3.70 11.64 7.79
C SER A 161 3.21 10.38 7.10
N ILE A 162 2.67 10.53 5.89
CA ILE A 162 2.34 9.42 4.98
C ILE A 162 3.48 9.24 3.98
N ASN A 163 3.89 7.98 3.80
CA ASN A 163 4.96 7.56 2.90
C ASN A 163 6.35 8.17 3.20
N SER A 164 6.61 8.61 4.44
CA SER A 164 7.92 9.15 4.85
C SER A 164 9.09 8.19 4.64
N ARG A 165 8.87 6.88 4.82
CA ARG A 165 9.86 5.83 4.57
C ARG A 165 9.91 5.33 3.13
N GLY A 166 9.06 5.86 2.26
CA GLY A 166 8.98 5.45 0.85
C GLY A 166 8.49 4.01 0.63
N LEU A 167 7.64 3.50 1.53
CA LEU A 167 7.12 2.12 1.50
C LEU A 167 5.74 2.00 0.84
N MET A 168 5.21 3.08 0.27
CA MET A 168 3.98 3.01 -0.52
C MET A 168 4.18 2.04 -1.69
N VAL A 169 3.25 1.10 -1.85
CA VAL A 169 3.24 0.17 -2.98
C VAL A 169 1.80 -0.02 -3.43
N PHE A 170 1.58 0.19 -4.72
CA PHE A 170 0.29 -0.05 -5.36
C PHE A 170 0.49 -1.03 -6.52
N GLU A 171 0.07 -2.28 -6.33
CA GLU A 171 0.14 -3.30 -7.39
C GLU A 171 -1.02 -3.09 -8.37
N HIS A 172 -0.75 -2.44 -9.51
CA HIS A 172 -1.72 -2.17 -10.57
C HIS A 172 -2.34 -3.45 -11.16
N LEU A 173 -3.55 -3.36 -11.69
CA LEU A 173 -4.20 -4.51 -12.32
C LEU A 173 -3.51 -4.83 -13.64
N ARG A 174 -3.15 -6.11 -13.82
CA ARG A 174 -2.52 -6.61 -15.04
C ARG A 174 -3.47 -7.55 -15.77
N LYS A 175 -3.45 -7.50 -17.11
CA LYS A 175 -4.10 -8.55 -17.91
C LYS A 175 -3.46 -9.89 -17.56
N ARG A 176 -4.28 -10.92 -17.44
CA ARG A 176 -3.77 -12.28 -17.25
C ARG A 176 -2.94 -12.63 -18.49
N LYS A 177 -1.69 -13.05 -18.27
CA LYS A 177 -0.95 -13.73 -19.32
C LYS A 177 -1.52 -15.14 -19.39
N ASP A 178 -2.43 -15.36 -20.33
CA ASP A 178 -2.92 -16.72 -20.60
C ASP A 178 -1.77 -17.49 -21.26
N SER A 179 -1.04 -18.24 -20.45
CA SER A 179 0.06 -19.11 -20.91
C SER A 179 -0.41 -20.14 -21.93
N TYR A 180 -1.72 -20.39 -22.03
CA TYR A 180 -2.32 -21.30 -22.99
C TYR A 180 -2.38 -20.70 -24.40
N THR A 181 -2.77 -19.44 -24.54
CA THR A 181 -2.94 -18.77 -25.84
C THR A 181 -1.61 -18.47 -26.51
N GLU A 182 -0.58 -18.07 -25.74
CA GLU A 182 0.79 -17.92 -26.26
C GLU A 182 1.40 -19.27 -26.68
N LYS A 183 1.13 -20.35 -25.94
CA LYS A 183 1.58 -21.71 -26.30
C LYS A 183 0.88 -22.22 -27.56
N ILE A 184 -0.43 -22.02 -27.71
CA ILE A 184 -1.15 -22.40 -28.93
C ILE A 184 -0.65 -21.56 -30.11
N SER A 185 -0.52 -20.24 -29.98
CA SER A 185 -0.07 -19.38 -31.06
C SER A 185 1.34 -19.72 -31.54
N SER A 186 2.26 -20.02 -30.62
CA SER A 186 3.62 -20.47 -30.97
C SER A 186 3.64 -21.87 -31.57
N THR A 187 2.82 -22.80 -31.08
CA THR A 187 2.70 -24.15 -31.63
C THR A 187 2.11 -24.14 -33.04
N VAL A 188 1.03 -23.38 -33.25
CA VAL A 188 0.37 -23.23 -34.56
C VAL A 188 1.31 -22.51 -35.54
N GLY A 189 1.98 -21.43 -35.10
CA GLY A 189 3.00 -20.76 -35.91
C GLY A 189 4.14 -21.69 -36.32
N SER A 190 4.61 -22.55 -35.41
CA SER A 190 5.65 -23.55 -35.69
C SER A 190 5.16 -24.68 -36.59
N MET A 191 3.88 -25.07 -36.57
CA MET A 191 3.33 -26.06 -37.51
C MET A 191 3.20 -25.47 -38.92
N TRP A 192 2.75 -24.23 -39.05
CA TRP A 192 2.63 -23.56 -40.35
C TRP A 192 3.99 -23.36 -41.03
N SER A 193 5.03 -23.00 -40.29
CA SER A 193 6.39 -22.90 -40.86
C SER A 193 6.91 -24.26 -41.33
N LYS A 194 6.63 -25.33 -40.57
CA LYS A 194 7.01 -26.70 -40.95
C LYS A 194 6.25 -27.21 -42.18
N ILE A 195 4.97 -26.87 -42.31
CA ILE A 195 4.16 -27.20 -43.50
C ILE A 195 4.67 -26.44 -44.73
N LYS A 196 4.95 -25.14 -44.62
CA LYS A 196 5.51 -24.36 -45.74
C LYS A 196 6.82 -24.94 -46.26
N ASN A 197 7.68 -25.43 -45.37
CA ASN A 197 8.95 -26.05 -45.75
C ASN A 197 8.81 -27.47 -46.35
N MET A 198 7.62 -28.08 -46.34
CA MET A 198 7.35 -29.35 -47.02
C MET A 198 6.79 -29.17 -48.44
N PHE A 199 6.35 -27.96 -48.79
CA PHE A 199 5.75 -27.64 -50.09
C PHE A 199 6.59 -26.63 -50.90
N ILE A 200 7.85 -26.45 -50.52
CA ILE A 200 8.91 -25.76 -51.26
C ILE A 200 10.03 -26.77 -51.51
#